data_AF-A0A9P5VYN2-F1
#
_entry.id   AF-A0A9P5VYN2-F1
#
_cell.length_a   1.000
_cell.length_b   1.000
_cell.length_c   1.000
_cell.angle_alpha   90.00
_cell.angle_beta   90.00
_cell.angle_gamma   90.00
#
_symmetry.space_group_name_H-M   'P 1'
#
loop_
_entity.id
_entity.type
_entity.pdbx_description
1 polymer ?
#
loop_
_entity_poly.entity_id
_entity_poly.type
_entity_poly.pdbx_seq_one_letter_code
_entity_poly.pdbx_strand_id
1 'polypeptide(L)'
;MTGIRTKTILVTLDLSNSQLNDGGAIILTQGLFSTNICHLDLSRNEKLSDTAAARVICAIGPRLTSLKMAGTGFGDLAAAALEKNMALLVTANHKQVVVIHKS
;
A
#
# COMPACT_ATOMS: atom_id res chain seq x y z
N MET A 1 -8.67 -25.65 -26.18
CA MET A 1 -8.39 -25.09 -24.83
C MET A 1 -8.39 -23.58 -24.95
N THR A 2 -9.51 -22.92 -24.63
CA THR A 2 -9.56 -21.46 -24.55
C THR A 2 -8.76 -21.04 -23.33
N GLY A 3 -7.52 -20.60 -23.54
CA GLY A 3 -6.70 -20.01 -22.49
C GLY A 3 -7.46 -18.84 -21.90
N ILE A 4 -7.91 -18.98 -20.66
CA ILE A 4 -8.41 -17.86 -19.87
C ILE A 4 -7.21 -16.93 -19.69
N ARG A 5 -7.13 -15.87 -20.50
CA ARG A 5 -6.34 -14.70 -20.15
C ARG A 5 -6.99 -14.12 -18.91
N THR A 6 -6.41 -14.36 -17.75
CA THR A 6 -6.74 -13.62 -16.53
C THR A 6 -6.58 -12.14 -16.85
N LYS A 7 -7.70 -11.43 -17.01
CA LYS A 7 -7.72 -9.97 -16.99
C LYS A 7 -7.34 -9.58 -15.58
N THR A 8 -6.06 -9.30 -15.34
CA THR A 8 -5.66 -8.51 -14.18
C THR A 8 -6.34 -7.16 -14.34
N ILE A 9 -7.48 -6.96 -13.68
CA ILE A 9 -8.14 -5.65 -13.65
C ILE A 9 -7.23 -4.78 -12.79
N LEU A 10 -6.40 -3.97 -13.43
CA LEU A 10 -5.50 -3.08 -12.74
C LEU A 10 -6.33 -1.96 -12.09
N VAL A 11 -6.59 -2.09 -10.78
CA VAL A 11 -7.32 -1.07 -10.04
C VAL A 11 -6.30 -0.20 -9.30
N THR A 12 -6.29 1.09 -9.67
CA THR A 12 -5.46 2.13 -9.07
C THR A 12 -6.33 3.05 -8.24
N LEU A 13 -5.87 3.40 -7.05
CA LEU A 13 -6.47 4.42 -6.20
C LEU A 13 -5.41 5.50 -5.91
N ASP A 14 -5.67 6.71 -6.37
CA ASP A 14 -4.84 7.88 -6.10
C ASP A 14 -5.53 8.73 -5.02
N LEU A 15 -4.88 8.85 -3.87
CA LEU A 15 -5.27 9.71 -2.75
C LEU A 15 -4.12 10.64 -2.38
N SER A 16 -3.28 10.98 -3.36
CA SER A 16 -2.21 11.93 -3.14
C SER A 16 -2.78 13.30 -2.76
N ASN A 17 -2.09 14.02 -1.87
CA ASN A 17 -2.49 15.35 -1.39
C ASN A 17 -3.95 15.45 -0.91
N SER A 18 -4.48 14.38 -0.31
CA SER A 18 -5.87 14.30 0.15
C SER A 18 -6.05 14.72 1.62
N GLN A 19 -5.02 15.33 2.23
CA GLN A 19 -5.00 15.74 3.63
C GLN A 19 -5.34 14.60 4.61
N LEU A 20 -5.02 13.36 4.25
CA LEU A 20 -5.21 12.21 5.10
C LEU A 20 -4.41 12.36 6.39
N ASN A 21 -5.06 12.01 7.48
CA ASN A 21 -4.46 11.87 8.80
C ASN A 21 -4.58 10.42 9.28
N ASP A 22 -4.12 10.15 10.48
CA ASP A 22 -4.14 8.81 11.07
C ASP A 22 -5.55 8.20 11.13
N GLY A 23 -6.57 9.00 11.43
CA GLY A 23 -7.97 8.57 11.42
C GLY A 23 -8.43 8.17 10.01
N GLY A 24 -8.06 8.96 9.00
CA GLY A 24 -8.27 8.63 7.59
C GLY A 24 -7.59 7.32 7.18
N ALA A 25 -6.36 7.07 7.67
CA ALA A 25 -5.64 5.83 7.44
C ALA A 25 -6.39 4.59 7.98
N ILE A 26 -7.00 4.72 9.16
CA ILE A 26 -7.81 3.64 9.77
C ILE A 26 -8.99 3.30 8.88
N ILE A 27 -9.78 4.31 8.48
CA ILE A 27 -10.96 4.12 7.62
C ILE A 27 -10.54 3.55 6.27
N LEU A 28 -9.44 4.06 5.69
CA LEU A 28 -8.87 3.56 4.44
C LEU A 28 -8.56 2.06 4.55
N THR A 29 -7.83 1.63 5.58
CA THR A 29 -7.48 0.20 5.73
C THR A 29 -8.71 -0.70 5.84
N GLN A 30 -9.78 -0.24 6.50
CA GLN A 30 -11.04 -0.98 6.59
C GLN A 30 -11.78 -1.04 5.24
N GLY A 31 -11.89 0.09 4.56
CA GLY A 31 -12.60 0.19 3.28
C GLY A 31 -11.89 -0.57 2.15
N LEU A 32 -10.56 -0.64 2.18
CA LEU A 32 -9.78 -1.28 1.12
C LEU A 32 -9.56 -2.79 1.32
N PHE A 33 -9.83 -3.34 2.52
CA PHE A 33 -9.57 -4.74 2.87
C PHE A 33 -10.22 -5.75 1.90
N SER A 34 -11.41 -5.43 1.38
CA SER A 34 -12.16 -6.31 0.46
C SER A 34 -12.09 -5.88 -1.02
N THR A 35 -11.28 -4.87 -1.36
CA THR A 35 -11.18 -4.32 -2.73
C THR A 35 -10.09 -4.99 -3.55
N ASN A 36 -10.12 -4.94 -4.88
CA ASN A 36 -9.07 -5.52 -5.74
C ASN A 36 -7.99 -4.49 -6.16
N ILE A 37 -7.67 -3.53 -5.29
CA ILE A 37 -6.66 -2.50 -5.57
C ILE A 37 -5.27 -3.13 -5.61
N CYS A 38 -4.51 -2.80 -6.65
CA CYS A 38 -3.11 -3.21 -6.79
C CYS A 38 -2.16 -2.00 -6.72
N HIS A 39 -2.63 -0.79 -7.01
CA HIS A 39 -1.83 0.43 -6.92
C HIS A 39 -2.49 1.43 -5.98
N LEU A 40 -1.74 1.91 -4.99
CA LEU A 40 -2.18 2.96 -4.07
C LEU A 40 -1.16 4.10 -4.01
N ASP A 41 -1.61 5.32 -4.24
CA ASP A 41 -0.81 6.53 -4.02
C ASP A 41 -1.34 7.30 -2.80
N LEU A 42 -0.53 7.39 -1.74
CA LEU A 42 -0.80 8.18 -0.54
C LEU A 42 0.16 9.38 -0.42
N SER A 43 0.86 9.74 -1.50
CA SER A 43 1.90 10.77 -1.43
C SER A 43 1.33 12.12 -0.99
N ARG A 44 2.15 12.96 -0.36
CA ARG A 44 1.81 14.32 0.08
C ARG A 44 0.64 14.37 1.08
N ASN A 45 0.49 13.32 1.89
CA ASN A 45 -0.39 13.33 3.05
C ASN A 45 0.45 13.50 4.31
N GLU A 46 0.96 14.71 4.51
CA GLU A 46 1.94 15.06 5.56
C GLU A 46 1.43 14.80 6.98
N LYS A 47 0.10 14.76 7.17
CA LYS A 47 -0.55 14.48 8.46
C LYS A 47 -0.67 12.99 8.78
N LEU A 48 -0.29 12.09 7.88
CA LEU A 48 -0.15 10.66 8.19
C LEU A 48 1.13 10.45 8.99
N SER A 49 0.99 9.99 10.23
CA SER A 49 2.14 9.62 11.06
C SER A 49 2.83 8.34 10.59
N ASP A 50 4.02 8.08 11.13
CA ASP A 50 4.77 6.84 10.90
C ASP A 50 3.95 5.61 11.31
N THR A 51 3.27 5.68 12.45
CA THR A 51 2.37 4.62 12.94
C THR A 51 1.21 4.37 11.97
N ALA A 52 0.59 5.42 11.46
CA ALA A 52 -0.49 5.28 10.48
C ALA A 52 0.02 4.69 9.15
N ALA A 53 1.18 5.13 8.69
CA ALA A 53 1.83 4.58 7.50
C ALA A 53 2.15 3.08 7.67
N ALA A 54 2.72 2.68 8.81
CA ALA A 54 3.01 1.28 9.14
C ALA A 54 1.73 0.42 9.16
N ARG A 55 0.63 0.96 9.69
CA ARG A 55 -0.68 0.28 9.68
C ARG A 55 -1.18 0.03 8.26
N VAL A 56 -1.11 1.03 7.39
CA VAL A 56 -1.48 0.88 5.97
C VAL A 56 -0.64 -0.22 5.31
N ILE A 57 0.68 -0.16 5.45
CA ILE A 57 1.60 -1.15 4.88
C ILE A 57 1.27 -2.56 5.37
N CYS A 58 1.02 -2.75 6.67
CA CYS A 58 0.65 -4.05 7.23
C CYS A 58 -0.68 -4.57 6.70
N ALA A 59 -1.70 -3.71 6.61
CA ALA A 59 -3.07 -4.13 6.32
C ALA A 59 -3.30 -4.43 4.84
N ILE A 60 -2.77 -3.59 3.95
CA ILE A 60 -3.07 -3.67 2.52
C ILE A 60 -1.85 -3.92 1.64
N GLY A 61 -0.64 -3.68 2.14
CA GLY A 61 0.60 -3.86 1.36
C GLY A 61 0.77 -5.25 0.72
N PRO A 62 0.38 -6.39 1.35
CA PRO A 62 0.57 -7.72 0.72
C PRO A 62 -0.28 -7.96 -0.54
N ARG A 63 -1.20 -7.03 -0.84
CA ARG A 63 -2.13 -7.07 -1.98
C ARG A 63 -1.75 -6.07 -3.07
N LEU A 64 -0.84 -5.14 -2.76
CA LEU A 64 -0.43 -4.07 -3.65
C LEU A 64 0.79 -4.51 -4.47
N THR A 65 0.77 -4.17 -5.75
CA THR A 65 1.95 -4.15 -6.63
C THR A 65 2.65 -2.80 -6.62
N SER A 66 2.05 -1.75 -6.05
CA SER A 66 2.71 -0.46 -5.88
C SER A 66 2.07 0.34 -4.75
N LEU A 67 2.90 0.95 -3.91
CA LEU A 67 2.47 1.81 -2.82
C LEU A 67 3.38 3.04 -2.79
N LYS A 68 2.84 4.24 -3.03
CA LYS A 68 3.61 5.49 -2.92
C LYS A 68 3.24 6.23 -1.63
N MET A 69 4.26 6.69 -0.91
CA MET A 69 4.11 7.36 0.39
C MET A 69 5.10 8.52 0.55
N ALA A 70 5.53 9.13 -0.56
CA ALA A 70 6.41 10.30 -0.52
C ALA A 70 5.68 11.47 0.19
N GLY A 71 6.36 12.28 1.00
CA GLY A 71 5.71 13.38 1.73
C GLY A 71 4.60 12.94 2.70
N THR A 72 4.72 11.75 3.30
CA THR A 72 3.98 11.37 4.52
C THR A 72 4.95 11.32 5.71
N GLY A 73 4.47 11.11 6.93
CA GLY A 73 5.31 10.86 8.11
C GLY A 73 6.01 9.49 8.10
N PHE A 74 6.37 8.94 6.93
CA PHE A 74 7.02 7.64 6.80
C PHE A 74 8.35 7.63 7.57
N GLY A 75 8.49 6.76 8.56
CA GLY A 75 9.67 6.61 9.40
C GLY A 75 10.06 5.14 9.62
N ASP A 76 10.64 4.86 10.79
CA ASP A 76 11.21 3.55 11.11
C ASP A 76 10.14 2.46 11.29
N LEU A 77 8.96 2.79 11.83
CA LEU A 77 7.87 1.82 11.99
C LEU A 77 7.32 1.41 10.62
N ALA A 78 7.13 2.37 9.73
CA ALA A 78 6.71 2.11 8.36
C ALA A 78 7.76 1.31 7.58
N ALA A 79 9.06 1.58 7.80
CA ALA A 79 10.15 0.80 7.23
C ALA A 79 10.13 -0.66 7.72
N ALA A 80 10.00 -0.89 9.03
CA ALA A 80 9.93 -2.23 9.59
C ALA A 80 8.68 -3.01 9.12
N ALA A 81 7.53 -2.33 9.00
CA ALA A 81 6.32 -2.91 8.43
C ALA A 81 6.53 -3.34 6.97
N LEU A 82 7.25 -2.53 6.19
CA LEU A 82 7.59 -2.85 4.81
C LEU A 82 8.50 -4.08 4.71
N GLU A 83 9.55 -4.15 5.53
CA GLU A 83 10.46 -5.30 5.57
C GLU A 83 9.70 -6.60 5.86
N LYS A 84 8.80 -6.56 6.84
CA LYS A 84 7.93 -7.70 7.17
C LYS A 84 7.02 -8.08 5.99
N ASN A 85 6.48 -7.09 5.28
CA ASN A 85 5.65 -7.32 4.12
C ASN A 85 6.43 -7.99 2.98
N MET A 86 7.61 -7.47 2.67
CA MET A 86 8.50 -8.04 1.64
C MET A 86 8.96 -9.47 1.98
N ALA A 87 9.21 -9.77 3.25
CA ALA A 87 9.55 -11.12 3.69
C ALA A 87 8.42 -12.13 3.42
N LEU A 88 7.16 -11.71 3.46
CA LEU A 88 6.00 -12.53 3.10
C LEU A 88 5.86 -12.72 1.57
N LEU A 89 6.43 -11.83 0.78
CA LEU A 89 6.40 -11.90 -0.69
C LEU A 89 7.49 -12.82 -1.25
N VAL A 90 8.62 -12.98 -0.56
CA VAL A 90 9.68 -13.94 -0.96
C VAL A 90 9.21 -15.40 -0.81
N THR A 91 8.26 -15.67 0.09
CA THR A 91 7.66 -17.01 0.25
C THR A 91 6.43 -17.25 -0.65
N ALA A 92 5.77 -16.18 -1.11
CA ALA A 92 4.66 -16.26 -2.06
C ALA A 92 5.20 -16.17 -3.50
N ASN A 93 5.21 -17.29 -4.23
CA ASN A 93 5.80 -17.50 -5.55
C ASN A 93 5.22 -16.64 -6.73
N HIS A 94 4.67 -15.46 -6.47
CA HIS A 94 4.21 -14.48 -7.46
C HIS A 94 4.91 -13.14 -7.22
N LYS A 95 5.60 -12.64 -8.26
CA LYS A 95 6.37 -11.37 -8.29
C LYS A 95 5.52 -10.14 -7.91
N GLN A 96 5.21 -9.95 -6.63
CA GLN A 96 4.67 -8.69 -6.11
C GLN A 96 5.85 -7.79 -5.76
N VAL A 97 6.12 -6.79 -6.60
CA VAL A 97 7.21 -5.82 -6.36
C VAL A 97 6.57 -4.57 -5.80
N VAL A 98 6.50 -4.41 -4.47
CA VAL A 98 6.01 -3.16 -3.86
C VAL A 98 7.08 -2.08 -4.07
N VAL A 99 6.90 -1.23 -5.09
CA VAL A 99 7.77 -0.06 -5.31
C VAL A 99 7.28 1.08 -4.42
N ILE A 100 8.07 1.45 -3.41
CA ILE A 100 7.81 2.62 -2.55
C ILE A 100 8.76 3.76 -2.90
N HIS A 101 8.19 4.87 -3.35
CA HIS A 101 8.90 6.13 -3.48
C HIS A 101 8.85 6.88 -2.14
N LYS A 102 10.01 6.96 -1.47
CA LYS A 102 10.25 7.83 -0.32
C LYS A 102 10.89 9.11 -0.87
N SER A 103 10.19 10.22 -0.88
CA SER A 103 10.74 11.53 -1.25
C SER A 103 10.17 12.58 -0.32
#